data_AF-A0A0G0NND7-F1
#
_entry.id   AF-A0A0G0NND7-F1
#
_cell.length_a   1.000
_cell.length_b   1.000
_cell.length_c   1.000
_cell.angle_alpha   90.00
_cell.angle_beta   90.00
_cell.angle_gamma   90.00
#
_symmetry.space_group_name_H-M   'P 1'
#
loop_
_entity.id
_entity.type
_entity.pdbx_description
1 polymer ?
#
loop_
_entity_poly.entity_id
_entity_poly.type
_entity_poly.pdbx_seq_one_letter_code
_entity_poly.pdbx_strand_id
1 'polypeptide(L)'
;MNISPLVSVVIYWIVCISAGFVIAQFASLATTIYLHRGTTHRAIVFHPFMEFLFQLDLWLTTGINRKEWEAVHLCHHAHADMEGDPHSPLILGFWKVQLFNAFFYWRATRDPKVLWYARH
;
A
#
# COMPACT_ATOMS: atom_id res chain seq x y z
N MET A 1 14.56 -41.43 -1.05
CA MET A 1 15.38 -40.95 0.08
C MET A 1 14.43 -40.39 1.14
N ASN A 2 14.45 -40.92 2.37
CA ASN A 2 13.67 -40.34 3.47
C ASN A 2 14.40 -39.08 3.96
N ILE A 3 13.83 -37.91 3.69
CA ILE A 3 14.32 -36.64 4.21
C ILE A 3 13.99 -36.58 5.71
N SER A 4 14.93 -36.19 6.55
CA SER A 4 14.70 -36.11 7.98
C SER A 4 13.63 -35.05 8.31
N PRO A 5 12.83 -35.23 9.38
CA PRO A 5 11.81 -34.25 9.77
C PRO A 5 12.36 -32.83 9.93
N LEU A 6 13.58 -32.70 10.48
CA LEU A 6 14.25 -31.41 10.65
C LEU A 6 14.53 -30.72 9.31
N VAL A 7 15.05 -31.47 8.32
CA VAL A 7 15.35 -30.92 6.99
C VAL A 7 14.05 -30.50 6.29
N SER A 8 12.98 -31.30 6.42
CA SER A 8 11.66 -30.93 5.89
C SER A 8 11.14 -29.64 6.52
N VAL A 9 11.23 -29.47 7.84
CA VAL A 9 10.82 -28.24 8.54
C VAL A 9 11.60 -27.04 8.02
N VAL A 10 12.92 -27.14 7.88
CA VAL A 10 13.75 -26.05 7.36
C VAL A 10 13.35 -25.68 5.92
N ILE A 11 13.11 -26.67 5.06
CA ILE A 11 12.63 -26.43 3.69
C ILE A 11 11.30 -25.68 3.71
N TYR A 12 10.34 -26.10 4.55
CA TYR A 12 9.06 -25.40 4.65
C TYR A 12 9.22 -23.94 5.10
N TRP A 13 10.07 -23.67 6.10
CA TRP A 13 10.36 -22.30 6.52
C TRP A 13 10.94 -21.45 5.38
N ILE A 14 11.91 -21.99 4.64
CA ILE A 14 12.51 -21.29 3.49
C ILE A 14 11.45 -20.98 2.45
N VAL A 15 10.59 -21.95 2.11
CA VAL A 15 9.52 -21.77 1.13
C VAL A 15 8.53 -20.70 1.60
N CYS A 16 8.05 -20.77 2.84
CA CYS A 16 7.09 -19.81 3.39
C CYS A 16 7.66 -18.39 3.46
N ILE A 17 8.91 -18.23 3.91
CA ILE A 17 9.57 -16.92 3.97
C ILE A 17 9.78 -16.35 2.57
N SER A 18 10.24 -17.19 1.62
CA SER A 18 10.44 -16.77 0.23
C SER A 18 9.13 -16.36 -0.42
N ALA A 19 8.06 -17.14 -0.23
CA ALA A 19 6.73 -16.82 -0.73
C ALA A 19 6.20 -15.51 -0.12
N GLY A 20 6.33 -15.34 1.20
CA GLY A 20 5.94 -14.11 1.89
C GLY A 20 6.72 -12.88 1.39
N PHE A 21 8.03 -13.03 1.16
CA PHE A 21 8.86 -11.98 0.58
C PHE A 21 8.39 -11.59 -0.82
N VAL A 22 8.14 -12.57 -1.70
CA VAL A 22 7.65 -12.31 -3.07
C VAL A 22 6.29 -11.59 -3.04
N ILE A 23 5.35 -12.03 -2.21
CA ILE A 23 4.04 -11.37 -2.04
C ILE A 23 4.23 -9.92 -1.56
N ALA A 24 5.12 -9.70 -0.59
CA ALA A 24 5.42 -8.36 -0.09
C ALA A 24 6.04 -7.45 -1.17
N GLN A 25 6.88 -8.00 -2.05
CA GLN A 25 7.44 -7.24 -3.18
C GLN A 25 6.34 -6.83 -4.16
N PHE A 26 5.42 -7.73 -4.52
CA PHE A 26 4.29 -7.37 -5.39
C PHE A 26 3.42 -6.27 -4.79
N ALA A 27 3.00 -6.43 -3.53
CA ALA A 27 2.24 -5.40 -2.80
C ALA A 27 2.97 -4.04 -2.76
N SER A 28 4.29 -4.05 -2.55
CA SER A 28 5.14 -2.86 -2.58
C SER A 28 5.19 -2.23 -3.98
N LEU A 29 5.30 -3.03 -5.05
CA LEU A 29 5.28 -2.52 -6.42
C LEU A 29 3.92 -1.91 -6.78
N ALA A 30 2.81 -2.53 -6.41
CA ALA A 30 1.49 -1.96 -6.64
C ALA A 30 1.31 -0.61 -5.92
N THR A 31 1.76 -0.47 -4.67
CA THR A 31 1.65 0.80 -3.95
C THR A 31 2.62 1.87 -4.47
N THR A 32 3.87 1.51 -4.78
CA THR A 32 4.92 2.49 -5.14
C THR A 32 4.95 2.86 -6.62
N ILE A 33 4.68 1.91 -7.52
CA ILE A 33 4.72 2.14 -8.97
C ILE A 33 3.32 2.49 -9.47
N TYR A 34 2.34 1.63 -9.20
CA TYR A 34 1.01 1.81 -9.76
C TYR A 34 0.23 2.91 -9.05
N LEU A 35 -0.03 2.79 -7.74
CA LEU A 35 -0.81 3.79 -7.01
C LEU A 35 -0.09 5.14 -6.92
N HIS A 36 1.14 5.15 -6.40
CA HIS A 36 1.86 6.40 -6.16
C HIS A 36 2.28 7.13 -7.45
N ARG A 37 3.08 6.48 -8.31
CA ARG A 37 3.63 7.14 -9.51
C ARG A 37 2.64 7.17 -10.67
N GLY A 38 1.87 6.09 -10.85
CA GLY A 38 0.90 5.95 -11.91
C GLY A 38 -0.35 6.77 -11.68
N THR A 39 -1.20 6.31 -10.77
CA THR A 39 -2.56 6.84 -10.65
C THR A 39 -2.56 8.21 -9.97
N THR A 40 -1.77 8.39 -8.92
CA THR A 40 -1.75 9.64 -8.15
C THR A 40 -0.94 10.74 -8.85
N HIS A 41 0.32 10.48 -9.18
CA HIS A 41 1.21 11.51 -9.74
C HIS A 41 1.27 11.54 -11.26
N ARG A 42 0.59 10.61 -11.95
CA ARG A 42 0.51 10.54 -13.43
C ARG A 42 1.88 10.58 -14.13
N ALA A 43 2.92 10.09 -13.45
CA ALA A 43 4.29 10.06 -13.95
C ALA A 43 4.54 8.87 -14.90
N ILE A 44 3.66 7.85 -14.87
CA ILE A 44 3.74 6.64 -15.70
C ILE A 44 2.36 6.36 -16.29
N VAL A 45 2.30 6.20 -17.61
CA VAL A 45 1.09 5.76 -18.33
C VAL A 45 1.18 4.25 -18.54
N PHE A 46 0.16 3.51 -18.08
CA PHE A 46 0.14 2.06 -18.18
C PHE A 46 -0.72 1.59 -19.36
N HIS A 47 -0.30 0.47 -19.96
CA HIS A 47 -1.18 -0.27 -20.86
C HIS A 47 -2.38 -0.84 -20.05
N PRO A 48 -3.61 -0.88 -20.57
CA PRO A 48 -4.80 -1.32 -19.82
C PRO A 48 -4.66 -2.72 -19.17
N PHE A 49 -3.96 -3.63 -19.84
CA PHE A 49 -3.65 -4.95 -19.28
C PHE A 49 -2.79 -4.87 -18.01
N MET A 50 -1.80 -3.98 -17.97
CA MET A 50 -0.96 -3.78 -16.79
C MET A 50 -1.77 -3.16 -15.64
N GLU A 51 -2.68 -2.24 -15.94
CA GLU A 51 -3.59 -1.72 -14.92
C GLU A 51 -4.44 -2.83 -14.30
N PHE A 52 -4.97 -3.74 -15.12
CA PHE A 52 -5.71 -4.89 -14.62
C PHE A 52 -4.85 -5.77 -13.71
N LEU A 53 -3.60 -6.06 -14.10
CA LEU A 53 -2.70 -6.86 -13.27
C LEU A 53 -2.40 -6.20 -11.92
N PHE A 54 -2.18 -4.88 -11.89
CA PHE A 54 -1.99 -4.17 -10.62
C PHE A 54 -3.25 -4.12 -9.77
N GLN A 55 -4.45 -4.00 -10.38
CA GLN A 55 -5.71 -4.06 -9.62
C GLN A 55 -5.93 -5.45 -9.01
N LEU A 56 -5.63 -6.51 -9.77
CA LEU A 56 -5.69 -7.86 -9.26
C LEU A 56 -4.71 -8.07 -8.10
N ASP A 57 -3.48 -7.56 -8.23
CA ASP A 57 -2.48 -7.61 -7.15
C ASP A 57 -2.99 -6.90 -5.89
N LEU A 58 -3.50 -5.66 -6.02
CA LEU A 58 -4.09 -4.94 -4.89
C LEU A 58 -5.20 -5.74 -4.21
N TRP A 59 -6.11 -6.39 -4.95
CA TRP A 59 -7.17 -7.21 -4.36
C TRP A 59 -6.64 -8.43 -3.61
N LEU A 60 -5.60 -9.08 -4.12
CA LEU A 60 -5.04 -10.29 -3.53
C LEU A 60 -4.11 -10.00 -2.34
N THR A 61 -3.42 -8.86 -2.34
CA THR A 61 -2.39 -8.58 -1.33
C THR A 61 -2.83 -7.58 -0.26
N THR A 62 -3.35 -6.41 -0.64
CA THR A 62 -3.55 -5.29 0.30
C THR A 62 -5.02 -4.93 0.54
N GLY A 63 -5.91 -5.23 -0.40
CA GLY A 63 -7.31 -4.81 -0.40
C GLY A 63 -7.51 -3.30 -0.56
N ILE A 64 -6.47 -2.54 -0.92
CA ILE A 64 -6.52 -1.07 -1.00
C ILE A 64 -7.38 -0.64 -2.20
N ASN A 65 -8.30 0.30 -1.95
CA ASN A 65 -9.05 0.95 -3.02
C ASN A 65 -8.21 2.06 -3.68
N ARG A 66 -8.04 1.98 -5.00
CA ARG A 66 -7.25 2.96 -5.78
C ARG A 66 -7.64 4.41 -5.52
N LYS A 67 -8.94 4.75 -5.61
CA LYS A 67 -9.40 6.15 -5.52
C LYS A 67 -9.26 6.72 -4.11
N GLU A 68 -9.52 5.88 -3.11
CA GLU A 68 -9.32 6.27 -1.71
C GLU A 68 -7.85 6.54 -1.40
N TRP A 69 -6.97 5.65 -1.85
CA TRP A 69 -5.54 5.81 -1.67
C TRP A 69 -4.99 7.04 -2.36
N GLU A 70 -5.40 7.28 -3.60
CA GLU A 70 -5.07 8.51 -4.34
C GLU A 70 -5.51 9.76 -3.57
N ALA A 71 -6.75 9.78 -3.08
CA ALA A 71 -7.29 10.91 -2.32
C ALA A 71 -6.50 11.18 -1.03
N VAL A 72 -6.24 10.14 -0.24
CA VAL A 72 -5.47 10.23 1.01
C VAL A 72 -4.04 10.69 0.73
N HIS A 73 -3.40 10.15 -0.31
CA HIS A 73 -2.02 10.48 -0.66
C HIS A 73 -1.87 11.91 -1.19
N LEU A 74 -2.81 12.38 -2.00
CA LEU A 74 -2.88 13.77 -2.45
C LEU A 74 -3.11 14.73 -1.28
N CYS A 75 -4.01 14.36 -0.36
CA CYS A 75 -4.26 15.15 0.85
C CYS A 75 -3.02 15.26 1.73
N HIS A 76 -2.28 14.15 1.91
CA HIS A 76 -0.99 14.14 2.61
C HIS A 76 0.01 15.07 1.94
N HIS A 77 0.20 15.00 0.62
CA HIS A 77 1.10 15.91 -0.07
C HIS A 77 0.69 17.39 0.03
N ALA A 78 -0.61 17.69 0.01
CA ALA A 78 -1.11 19.06 0.13
C ALA A 78 -0.88 19.67 1.52
N HIS A 79 -0.82 18.84 2.57
CA HIS A 79 -0.69 19.28 3.95
C HIS A 79 0.51 18.65 4.67
N ALA A 80 1.54 18.21 3.95
CA ALA A 80 2.62 17.42 4.51
C ALA A 80 3.22 18.11 5.73
N ASP A 81 3.24 17.41 6.86
CA ASP A 81 3.73 17.92 8.15
C ASP A 81 3.03 19.19 8.68
N MET A 82 1.80 19.44 8.23
CA MET A 82 0.92 20.50 8.70
C MET A 82 -0.43 19.92 9.16
N GLU A 83 -1.21 20.76 9.85
CA GLU A 83 -2.57 20.40 10.24
C GLU A 83 -3.41 20.06 9.01
N GLY A 84 -4.15 18.95 9.08
CA GLY A 84 -4.90 18.40 7.94
C GLY A 84 -4.22 17.21 7.24
N ASP A 85 -2.94 16.94 7.51
CA ASP A 85 -2.28 15.70 7.07
C ASP A 85 -2.95 14.48 7.74
N PRO A 86 -3.48 13.50 6.98
CA PRO A 86 -4.11 12.32 7.54
C PRO A 86 -3.19 11.48 8.44
N HIS A 87 -1.87 11.55 8.20
CA HIS A 87 -0.86 10.74 8.89
C HIS A 87 0.50 11.45 9.08
N SER A 88 0.51 12.74 9.47
CA SER A 88 1.77 13.46 9.74
C SER A 88 2.56 12.83 10.90
N PRO A 89 3.82 12.38 10.67
CA PRO A 89 4.70 11.91 11.74
C PRO A 89 5.12 13.03 12.70
N LEU A 90 5.18 14.28 12.23
CA LEU A 90 5.54 15.44 13.04
C LEU A 90 4.46 15.76 14.09
N ILE A 91 3.19 15.73 13.70
CA ILE A 91 2.06 16.08 14.58
C ILE A 91 1.60 14.87 15.40
N LEU A 92 1.48 13.70 14.78
CA LEU A 92 0.91 12.50 15.43
C LEU A 92 1.98 11.63 16.13
N GLY A 93 3.25 11.86 15.81
CA GLY A 93 4.40 11.09 16.30
C GLY A 93 4.74 9.89 15.40
N PHE A 94 6.05 9.73 15.13
CA PHE A 94 6.60 8.69 14.25
C PHE A 94 6.04 7.28 14.54
N TRP A 95 6.20 6.77 15.77
CA TRP A 95 5.78 5.41 16.10
C TRP A 95 4.28 5.18 15.98
N LYS A 96 3.48 6.22 16.23
CA LYS A 96 2.04 6.14 16.09
C LYS A 96 1.66 5.97 14.62
N VAL A 97 2.26 6.77 13.74
CA VAL A 97 2.04 6.64 12.30
C VAL A 97 2.51 5.28 11.79
N GLN A 98 3.71 4.82 12.17
CA GLN A 98 4.24 3.54 11.70
C GLN A 98 3.38 2.33 12.10
N LEU A 99 2.88 2.31 13.34
CA LEU A 99 2.09 1.17 13.86
C LEU A 99 0.61 1.24 13.50
N PHE A 100 0.05 2.44 13.30
CA PHE A 100 -1.37 2.67 13.08
C PHE A 100 -1.69 3.29 11.72
N ASN A 101 -0.78 3.23 10.75
CA ASN A 101 -1.00 3.84 9.43
C ASN A 101 -2.30 3.34 8.76
N ALA A 102 -2.61 2.04 8.87
CA ALA A 102 -3.84 1.46 8.34
C ALA A 102 -5.11 2.07 8.98
N PHE A 103 -5.07 2.37 10.28
CA PHE A 103 -6.16 3.05 10.97
C PHE A 103 -6.29 4.51 10.52
N PHE A 104 -5.18 5.23 10.38
CA PHE A 104 -5.20 6.62 9.89
C PHE A 104 -5.70 6.72 8.46
N TYR A 105 -5.28 5.79 7.59
CA TYR A 105 -5.83 5.62 6.26
C TYR A 105 -7.35 5.44 6.32
N TRP A 106 -7.85 4.42 7.03
CA TRP A 106 -9.29 4.14 7.15
C TRP A 106 -10.09 5.32 7.72
N ARG A 107 -9.52 6.05 8.68
CA ARG A 107 -10.15 7.24 9.24
C ARG A 107 -10.27 8.35 8.18
N ALA A 108 -9.22 8.55 7.39
CA ALA A 108 -9.17 9.56 6.35
C ALA A 108 -10.15 9.25 5.20
N THR A 109 -10.32 7.98 4.82
CA THR A 109 -11.28 7.59 3.78
C THR A 109 -12.75 7.81 4.17
N ARG A 110 -13.03 8.00 5.47
CA ARG A 110 -14.37 8.36 5.97
C ARG A 110 -14.67 9.85 5.94
N ASP A 111 -13.70 10.70 5.63
CA ASP A 111 -13.90 12.14 5.51
C ASP A 111 -14.18 12.53 4.04
N PRO A 112 -15.39 13.03 3.71
CA PRO A 112 -15.70 13.52 2.36
C PRO A 112 -14.78 14.64 1.87
N LYS A 113 -14.14 15.41 2.76
CA LYS A 113 -13.15 16.44 2.39
C LYS A 113 -11.87 15.81 1.85
N VAL A 114 -11.40 14.72 2.46
CA VAL A 114 -10.23 13.99 1.96
C VAL A 114 -10.56 13.34 0.62
N LEU A 115 -11.72 12.67 0.50
CA LEU A 115 -12.15 12.06 -0.76
C LEU A 115 -12.33 13.07 -1.91
N TRP A 116 -12.42 14.37 -1.61
CA TRP A 116 -12.46 15.41 -2.63
C TRP A 116 -11.19 15.48 -3.47
N TYR A 117 -10.04 15.12 -2.91
CA TYR A 117 -8.75 15.24 -3.60
C TYR A 117 -8.63 14.37 -4.87
N ALA A 118 -9.33 13.21 -4.92
CA ALA A 118 -9.33 12.32 -6.10
C ALA A 118 -10.64 12.37 -6.91
N ARG A 119 -11.41 13.47 -6.83
CA ARG A 119 -12.66 13.63 -7.60
C ARG A 119 -12.46 14.10 -9.06
N HIS A 120 -11.24 14.42 -9.47
CA HIS A 120 -10.89 14.98 -10.78
C HIS A 120 -9.96 14.04 -11.57
#